data_AF-A0A849AHI5-F1
#
_entry.id   AF-A0A849AHI5-F1
#
_cell.length_a   1.000
_cell.length_b   1.000
_cell.length_c   1.000
_cell.angle_alpha   90.00
_cell.angle_beta   90.00
_cell.angle_gamma   90.00
#
_symmetry.space_group_name_H-M   'P 1'
#
loop_
_entity.id
_entity.type
_entity.pdbx_description
1 polymer ?
#
loop_
_entity_poly.entity_id
_entity_poly.type
_entity_poly.pdbx_seq_one_letter_code
_entity_poly.pdbx_strand_id
1 'polypeptide(L)'
;MSHAGRWSTVAAELAKRSDGLWACVGTGVQTELVQQPVAWWLPTVGVEPQRDARLLYAAYRPAFMPMPNTIGLRQDDVRPGSSYSDGADWSVGFDHDPSDGLAKLERWVNGPAGQYLAAQVSPDGQLYEQMWAGQIGKRRATWLPLAGTRVIYQTGSASEVVDAALPLMQKWGFDEATREYWENFAIAIADSRPEALRFLRSFRAVTLTRAGLSDHAAVEEAG
;
A
#
# COMPACT_ATOMS: atom_id res chain seq x y z
N MET A 1 16.92 -8.02 -21.74
CA MET A 1 16.21 -8.10 -20.43
C MET A 1 14.82 -7.52 -20.60
N SER A 2 13.76 -8.17 -20.12
CA SER A 2 12.41 -7.60 -20.19
C SER A 2 12.31 -6.34 -19.33
N HIS A 3 11.33 -5.49 -19.61
CA HIS A 3 11.04 -4.30 -18.77
C HIS A 3 10.82 -4.68 -17.30
N ALA A 4 10.04 -5.73 -17.06
CA ALA A 4 9.80 -6.32 -15.75
C ALA A 4 11.09 -6.73 -15.03
N GLY A 5 12.01 -7.40 -15.74
CA GLY A 5 13.31 -7.81 -15.18
C GLY A 5 14.21 -6.62 -14.85
N ARG A 6 14.15 -5.55 -15.65
CA ARG A 6 14.90 -4.31 -15.41
C ARG A 6 14.41 -3.60 -14.16
N TRP A 7 13.09 -3.46 -13.98
CA TRP A 7 12.51 -2.88 -12.76
C TRP A 7 12.95 -3.64 -11.51
N SER A 8 12.78 -4.98 -11.49
CA SER A 8 13.21 -5.78 -10.33
C SER A 8 14.69 -5.63 -10.02
N THR A 9 15.54 -5.50 -11.05
CA THR A 9 16.98 -5.29 -10.88
C THR A 9 17.27 -3.93 -10.23
N VAL A 10 16.66 -2.85 -10.73
CA VAL A 10 16.87 -1.49 -10.21
C VAL A 10 16.35 -1.36 -8.77
N ALA A 11 15.16 -1.90 -8.48
CA ALA A 11 14.60 -1.89 -7.13
C ALA A 11 15.47 -2.69 -6.15
N ALA A 12 15.92 -3.89 -6.54
CA ALA A 12 16.81 -4.69 -5.70
C ALA A 12 18.16 -3.99 -5.43
N GLU A 13 18.69 -3.25 -6.41
CA GLU A 13 19.91 -2.49 -6.24
C GLU A 13 19.73 -1.31 -5.28
N LEU A 14 18.63 -0.56 -5.37
CA LEU A 14 18.33 0.51 -4.41
C LEU A 14 18.17 -0.05 -2.99
N ALA A 15 17.45 -1.17 -2.82
CA ALA A 15 17.26 -1.80 -1.52
C ALA A 15 18.60 -2.14 -0.84
N LYS A 16 19.56 -2.69 -1.60
CA LYS A 16 20.91 -3.00 -1.10
C LYS A 16 21.69 -1.76 -0.63
N ARG A 17 21.50 -0.61 -1.28
CA ARG A 17 22.19 0.65 -0.98
C ARG A 17 21.55 1.45 0.16
N SER A 18 20.37 1.05 0.59
CA SER A 18 19.53 1.83 1.50
C SER A 18 19.81 1.61 2.99
N ASP A 19 20.84 0.83 3.35
CA ASP A 19 21.16 0.46 4.74
C ASP A 19 19.96 -0.07 5.54
N GLY A 20 19.10 -0.84 4.88
CA GLY A 20 17.92 -1.45 5.49
C GLY A 20 16.67 -0.56 5.53
N LEU A 21 16.72 0.67 5.02
CA LEU A 21 15.54 1.54 4.91
C LEU A 21 14.51 1.00 3.92
N TRP A 22 14.94 0.37 2.84
CA TRP A 22 14.06 -0.18 1.81
C TRP A 22 14.29 -1.69 1.65
N ALA A 23 13.20 -2.44 1.69
CA ALA A 23 13.18 -3.86 1.34
C ALA A 23 12.55 -4.05 -0.05
N CYS A 24 13.13 -4.91 -0.88
CA CYS A 24 12.57 -5.26 -2.19
C CYS A 24 11.72 -6.53 -2.07
N VAL A 25 10.43 -6.45 -2.41
CA VAL A 25 9.48 -7.57 -2.33
C VAL A 25 8.86 -7.84 -3.70
N GLY A 26 8.33 -9.05 -3.91
CA GLY A 26 7.69 -9.43 -5.18
C GLY A 26 8.68 -9.62 -6.33
N THR A 27 8.15 -9.87 -7.54
CA THR A 27 8.96 -10.17 -8.73
C THR A 27 8.37 -9.55 -10.01
N GLY A 28 9.23 -9.28 -11.00
CA GLY A 28 8.84 -8.71 -12.28
C GLY A 28 8.14 -7.37 -12.10
N VAL A 29 7.00 -7.18 -12.78
CA VAL A 29 6.20 -5.93 -12.67
C VAL A 29 5.53 -5.76 -11.30
N GLN A 30 5.44 -6.83 -10.50
CA GLN A 30 4.88 -6.80 -9.15
C GLN A 30 5.96 -6.53 -8.09
N THR A 31 7.19 -6.23 -8.50
CA THR A 31 8.23 -5.82 -7.55
C THR A 31 7.84 -4.49 -6.91
N GLU A 32 7.95 -4.40 -5.59
CA GLU A 32 7.74 -3.18 -4.81
C GLU A 32 8.95 -2.96 -3.88
N LEU A 33 9.30 -1.71 -3.66
CA LEU A 33 10.11 -1.29 -2.53
C LEU A 33 9.18 -1.01 -1.36
N VAL A 34 9.49 -1.56 -0.19
CA VAL A 34 8.74 -1.35 1.05
C VAL A 34 9.64 -0.67 2.06
N GLN A 35 9.23 0.51 2.51
CA GLN A 35 9.97 1.25 3.53
C GLN A 35 9.90 0.53 4.88
N GLN A 36 11.02 0.39 5.56
CA GLN A 36 11.15 -0.23 6.88
C GLN A 36 11.39 0.84 7.96
N PRO A 37 10.97 0.59 9.21
CA PRO A 37 10.17 -0.55 9.67
C PRO A 37 8.68 -0.42 9.28
N VAL A 38 8.00 -1.55 9.13
CA VAL A 38 6.58 -1.61 8.75
C VAL A 38 5.69 -1.71 9.99
N ALA A 39 4.71 -0.81 10.12
CA ALA A 39 3.64 -0.90 11.12
C ALA A 39 2.39 -1.56 10.50
N TRP A 40 1.20 -0.98 10.63
CA TRP A 40 -0.04 -1.49 10.04
C TRP A 40 -0.16 -1.30 8.53
N TRP A 41 0.63 -0.40 7.98
CA TRP A 41 0.65 -0.02 6.57
C TRP A 41 2.05 -0.24 6.02
N LEU A 42 2.14 -0.82 4.82
CA LEU A 42 3.36 -0.93 4.04
C LEU A 42 3.47 0.33 3.18
N PRO A 43 4.45 1.21 3.43
CA PRO A 43 4.75 2.33 2.54
C PRO A 43 5.50 1.75 1.34
N THR A 44 4.86 1.75 0.17
CA THR A 44 5.36 1.09 -1.02
C THR A 44 5.77 2.09 -2.10
N VAL A 45 6.81 1.75 -2.86
CA VAL A 45 7.13 2.35 -4.15
C VAL A 45 7.20 1.24 -5.18
N GLY A 46 6.34 1.32 -6.19
CA GLY A 46 6.22 0.32 -7.24
C GLY A 46 6.05 0.97 -8.61
N VAL A 47 5.72 0.13 -9.58
CA VAL A 47 5.32 0.56 -10.92
C VAL A 47 3.80 0.53 -11.01
N GLU A 48 3.18 1.50 -11.68
CA GLU A 48 1.73 1.52 -11.83
C GLU A 48 1.22 0.26 -12.57
N PRO A 49 0.25 -0.50 -12.00
CA PRO A 49 -0.20 -1.76 -12.60
C PRO A 49 -1.07 -1.61 -13.85
N GLN A 50 -1.71 -0.45 -14.07
CA GLN A 50 -2.83 -0.29 -15.02
C GLN A 50 -2.48 0.55 -16.27
N ARG A 51 -1.35 1.22 -16.29
CA ARG A 51 -0.86 2.01 -17.42
C ARG A 51 0.60 1.67 -17.58
N ASP A 52 1.01 1.34 -18.81
CA ASP A 52 2.39 1.03 -19.24
C ASP A 52 3.42 1.18 -18.13
N ALA A 53 4.11 0.08 -17.78
CA ALA A 53 5.00 -0.12 -16.62
C ALA A 53 6.18 0.87 -16.44
N ARG A 54 6.06 2.11 -16.88
CA ARG A 54 7.02 3.20 -17.00
C ARG A 54 6.83 4.28 -15.95
N LEU A 55 5.72 4.24 -15.21
CA LEU A 55 5.41 5.24 -14.18
C LEU A 55 5.59 4.65 -12.80
N LEU A 56 6.31 5.38 -11.96
CA LEU A 56 6.42 5.07 -10.55
C LEU A 56 5.17 5.52 -9.79
N TYR A 57 4.85 4.76 -8.76
CA TYR A 57 3.73 5.01 -7.87
C TYR A 57 4.18 4.77 -6.43
N ALA A 58 3.85 5.70 -5.54
CA ALA A 58 4.09 5.58 -4.10
C ALA A 58 2.75 5.44 -3.38
N ALA A 59 2.60 4.49 -2.48
CA ALA A 59 1.32 4.23 -1.84
C ALA A 59 1.44 3.62 -0.45
N TYR A 60 0.29 3.47 0.20
CA TYR A 60 0.14 2.62 1.36
C TYR A 60 -0.69 1.39 1.02
N ARG A 61 -0.14 0.22 1.36
CA ARG A 61 -0.86 -1.06 1.33
C ARG A 61 -1.17 -1.51 2.75
N PRO A 62 -2.41 -1.90 3.09
CA PRO A 62 -2.69 -2.40 4.43
C PRO A 62 -1.98 -3.74 4.64
N ALA A 63 -1.25 -3.86 5.75
CA ALA A 63 -0.62 -5.13 6.15
C ALA A 63 -1.64 -6.12 6.73
N PHE A 64 -2.77 -5.61 7.20
CA PHE A 64 -3.74 -6.32 8.02
C PHE A 64 -4.93 -6.87 7.23
N MET A 65 -4.98 -6.70 5.90
CA MET A 65 -6.06 -7.24 5.06
C MET A 65 -5.58 -7.54 3.63
N PRO A 66 -6.26 -8.43 2.88
CA PRO A 66 -5.89 -8.81 1.53
C PRO A 66 -6.37 -7.78 0.49
N MET A 67 -5.84 -6.55 0.55
CA MET A 67 -6.15 -5.50 -0.42
C MET A 67 -4.87 -4.99 -1.11
N PRO A 68 -4.94 -4.67 -2.41
CA PRO A 68 -3.84 -3.98 -3.11
C PRO A 68 -3.70 -2.54 -2.60
N ASN A 69 -2.73 -1.80 -3.14
CA ASN A 69 -2.51 -0.39 -2.82
C ASN A 69 -3.83 0.42 -2.91
N THR A 70 -4.14 1.16 -1.84
CA THR A 70 -5.48 1.75 -1.66
C THR A 70 -5.49 3.24 -1.99
N ILE A 71 -4.42 3.97 -1.64
CA ILE A 71 -4.24 5.41 -1.84
C ILE A 71 -2.76 5.68 -2.08
N GLY A 72 -2.46 6.57 -3.02
CA GLY A 72 -1.07 6.88 -3.35
C GLY A 72 -0.90 8.04 -4.31
N LEU A 73 0.37 8.36 -4.53
CA LEU A 73 0.87 9.42 -5.38
C LEU A 73 1.46 8.82 -6.66
N ARG A 74 0.97 9.26 -7.82
CA ARG A 74 1.60 8.91 -9.10
C ARG A 74 2.71 9.91 -9.40
N GLN A 75 3.73 9.42 -10.11
CA GLN A 75 4.79 10.27 -10.65
C GLN A 75 4.26 11.41 -11.54
N ASP A 76 3.15 11.18 -12.25
CA ASP A 76 2.53 12.17 -13.12
C ASP A 76 1.78 13.27 -12.37
N ASP A 77 1.31 13.00 -11.15
CA ASP A 77 0.55 13.96 -10.34
C ASP A 77 1.43 15.09 -9.79
N VAL A 78 2.75 14.91 -9.79
CA VAL A 78 3.73 15.90 -9.29
C VAL A 78 4.54 16.57 -10.40
N ARG A 79 4.17 16.36 -11.67
CA ARG A 79 4.81 17.06 -12.80
C ARG A 79 4.46 18.56 -12.77
N PRO A 80 5.44 19.47 -12.72
CA PRO A 80 5.17 20.89 -12.93
C PRO A 80 4.90 21.15 -14.43
N GLY A 81 3.78 21.80 -14.76
CA GLY A 81 3.53 22.33 -16.11
C GLY A 81 2.56 21.50 -16.97
N SER A 82 1.91 22.18 -17.92
CA SER A 82 0.90 21.61 -18.81
C SER A 82 1.42 20.36 -19.53
N SER A 83 0.61 19.30 -19.49
CA SER A 83 0.70 18.12 -20.32
C SER A 83 1.23 18.49 -21.72
N TYR A 84 2.41 17.99 -22.09
CA TYR A 84 3.06 18.06 -23.41
C TYR A 84 4.24 19.01 -23.67
N SER A 85 4.71 19.85 -22.76
CA SER A 85 5.87 20.71 -23.07
C SER A 85 6.91 20.76 -21.96
N ASP A 86 7.75 19.73 -21.92
CA ASP A 86 9.22 19.81 -21.85
C ASP A 86 9.73 18.39 -21.66
N GLY A 87 10.41 17.87 -22.68
CA GLY A 87 10.88 16.48 -22.79
C GLY A 87 12.01 16.09 -21.83
N ALA A 88 12.06 16.69 -20.64
CA ALA A 88 13.00 16.37 -19.58
C ALA A 88 12.31 15.57 -18.47
N ASP A 89 12.28 14.25 -18.68
CA ASP A 89 12.93 13.32 -17.73
C ASP A 89 12.30 13.09 -16.35
N TRP A 90 10.97 12.92 -16.30
CA TRP A 90 10.27 12.34 -15.14
C TRP A 90 9.61 10.99 -15.42
N SER A 91 9.49 10.53 -16.66
CA SER A 91 9.09 9.12 -16.87
C SER A 91 10.31 8.25 -16.62
N VAL A 92 10.22 7.28 -15.71
CA VAL A 92 11.25 6.25 -15.59
C VAL A 92 11.08 5.28 -16.76
N GLY A 93 11.49 5.73 -17.94
CA GLY A 93 11.76 4.85 -19.05
C GLY A 93 12.98 4.02 -18.68
N PHE A 94 12.77 2.83 -18.11
CA PHE A 94 13.82 1.82 -17.91
C PHE A 94 14.36 1.26 -19.24
N ASP A 95 14.17 1.97 -20.35
CA ASP A 95 14.25 1.47 -21.71
C ASP A 95 15.69 1.32 -22.21
N HIS A 96 16.70 1.92 -21.55
CA HIS A 96 18.07 1.92 -22.06
C HIS A 96 19.19 1.54 -21.04
N ASP A 97 19.24 2.09 -19.83
CA ASP A 97 20.33 1.81 -18.85
C ASP A 97 19.78 1.59 -17.41
N PRO A 98 20.08 0.44 -16.75
CA PRO A 98 19.76 0.23 -15.34
C PRO A 98 20.32 1.29 -14.38
N SER A 99 21.46 1.89 -14.70
CA SER A 99 22.10 2.93 -13.87
C SER A 99 21.32 4.24 -13.90
N ASP A 100 20.81 4.63 -15.06
CA ASP A 100 19.89 5.78 -15.22
C ASP A 100 18.57 5.53 -14.50
N GLY A 101 18.03 4.31 -14.62
CA GLY A 101 16.83 3.88 -13.89
C GLY A 101 17.01 3.98 -12.37
N LEU A 102 18.19 3.63 -11.86
CA LEU A 102 18.52 3.72 -10.43
C LEU A 102 18.57 5.17 -9.95
N ALA A 103 19.27 6.06 -10.66
CA ALA A 103 19.35 7.48 -10.29
C ALA A 103 17.95 8.14 -10.28
N LYS A 104 17.09 7.80 -11.24
CA LYS A 104 15.70 8.28 -11.30
C LYS A 104 14.86 7.75 -10.14
N LEU A 105 15.01 6.47 -9.80
CA LEU A 105 14.34 5.88 -8.66
C LEU A 105 14.82 6.51 -7.33
N GLU A 106 16.13 6.69 -7.16
CA GLU A 106 16.72 7.38 -6.00
C GLU A 106 16.16 8.80 -5.85
N ARG A 107 16.08 9.56 -6.94
CA ARG A 107 15.48 10.91 -6.93
C ARG A 107 14.00 10.87 -6.55
N TRP A 108 13.26 9.85 -7.00
CA TRP A 108 11.85 9.69 -6.67
C TRP A 108 11.63 9.37 -5.19
N VAL A 109 12.33 8.35 -4.66
CA VAL A 109 12.18 7.89 -3.27
C VAL A 109 12.69 8.92 -2.26
N ASN A 110 13.73 9.68 -2.60
CA ASN A 110 14.26 10.74 -1.74
C ASN A 110 13.55 12.10 -1.94
N GLY A 111 12.71 12.20 -2.97
CA GLY A 111 11.97 13.40 -3.34
C GLY A 111 10.47 13.23 -3.09
N PRO A 112 9.61 13.35 -4.13
CA PRO A 112 8.16 13.38 -3.93
C PRO A 112 7.57 12.16 -3.23
N ALA A 113 8.04 10.94 -3.53
CA ALA A 113 7.54 9.75 -2.85
C ALA A 113 7.96 9.72 -1.39
N GLY A 114 9.22 10.02 -1.09
CA GLY A 114 9.70 10.10 0.29
C GLY A 114 8.94 11.14 1.09
N GLN A 115 8.69 12.32 0.52
CA GLN A 115 7.90 13.37 1.16
C GLN A 115 6.45 12.94 1.39
N TYR A 116 5.82 12.31 0.39
CA TYR A 116 4.46 11.78 0.52
C TYR A 116 4.36 10.72 1.61
N LEU A 117 5.30 9.78 1.65
CA LEU A 117 5.32 8.69 2.63
C LEU A 117 5.73 9.18 4.03
N ALA A 118 6.57 10.22 4.13
CA ALA A 118 6.99 10.85 5.37
C ALA A 118 5.97 11.83 5.94
N ALA A 119 5.09 12.40 5.12
CA ALA A 119 3.99 13.26 5.57
C ALA A 119 3.00 12.52 6.49
N GLN A 120 3.21 11.23 6.77
CA GLN A 120 2.47 10.40 7.71
C GLN A 120 0.96 10.52 7.54
N VAL A 121 0.51 10.71 6.30
CA VAL A 121 -0.80 10.17 5.90
C VAL A 121 -0.67 8.65 5.76
N SER A 122 0.00 7.99 6.72
CA SER A 122 -0.44 6.66 7.13
C SER A 122 -1.92 6.87 7.39
N PRO A 123 -2.82 6.14 6.72
CA PRO A 123 -4.23 6.29 6.96
C PRO A 123 -4.52 5.91 8.43
N ASP A 124 -4.41 6.89 9.31
CA ASP A 124 -4.69 6.90 10.75
C ASP A 124 -6.18 6.72 11.05
N GLY A 125 -6.91 6.14 10.10
CA GLY A 125 -8.36 6.10 10.05
C GLY A 125 -8.98 7.40 9.55
N GLN A 126 -8.42 8.58 9.78
CA GLN A 126 -9.15 9.85 9.59
C GLN A 126 -9.55 10.10 8.14
N LEU A 127 -8.65 9.85 7.18
CA LEU A 127 -8.97 9.95 5.76
C LEU A 127 -10.10 9.00 5.36
N TYR A 128 -10.10 7.77 5.88
CA TYR A 128 -11.16 6.79 5.61
C TYR A 128 -12.47 7.14 6.31
N GLU A 129 -12.42 7.70 7.52
CA GLU A 129 -13.59 8.23 8.23
C GLU A 129 -14.23 9.38 7.43
N GLN A 130 -13.43 10.27 6.84
CA GLN A 130 -13.93 11.33 5.95
C GLN A 130 -14.57 10.75 4.68
N MET A 131 -13.93 9.76 4.03
CA MET A 131 -14.49 9.08 2.87
C MET A 131 -15.81 8.37 3.19
N TRP A 132 -15.90 7.76 4.38
CA TRP A 132 -17.08 7.08 4.89
C TRP A 132 -18.22 8.05 5.18
N ALA A 133 -17.94 9.11 5.94
CA ALA A 133 -18.91 10.14 6.31
C ALA A 133 -19.46 10.91 5.09
N GLY A 134 -18.59 11.22 4.12
CA GLY A 134 -18.98 11.95 2.92
C GLY A 134 -19.71 11.09 1.87
N GLN A 135 -19.73 9.75 2.01
CA GLN A 135 -20.18 8.79 1.00
C GLN A 135 -19.81 9.19 -0.45
N ILE A 136 -18.63 9.80 -0.64
CA ILE A 136 -18.29 10.46 -1.91
C ILE A 136 -18.14 9.39 -3.01
N GLY A 137 -19.14 9.35 -3.91
CA GLY A 137 -18.97 9.07 -5.33
C GLY A 137 -18.25 7.77 -5.75
N LYS A 138 -18.93 6.63 -5.61
CA LYS A 138 -18.80 5.42 -6.47
C LYS A 138 -17.58 4.49 -6.34
N ARG A 139 -16.56 4.75 -5.52
CA ARG A 139 -15.45 3.78 -5.32
C ARG A 139 -15.46 3.16 -3.94
N ARG A 140 -16.47 2.32 -3.67
CA ARG A 140 -16.67 1.74 -2.33
C ARG A 140 -15.52 0.84 -1.84
N ALA A 141 -14.60 0.44 -2.72
CA ALA A 141 -13.44 -0.37 -2.35
C ALA A 141 -12.39 0.44 -1.56
N THR A 142 -12.38 1.77 -1.72
CA THR A 142 -11.36 2.62 -1.08
C THR A 142 -11.56 2.78 0.41
N TRP A 143 -12.79 2.62 0.93
CA TRP A 143 -13.05 2.69 2.37
C TRP A 143 -12.97 1.33 3.08
N LEU A 144 -12.74 0.23 2.37
CA LEU A 144 -12.64 -1.10 2.98
C LEU A 144 -11.59 -1.21 4.10
N PRO A 145 -10.41 -0.56 4.02
CA PRO A 145 -9.48 -0.58 5.14
C PRO A 145 -10.01 0.03 6.43
N LEU A 146 -11.08 0.83 6.37
CA LEU A 146 -11.69 1.47 7.52
C LEU A 146 -12.05 0.44 8.61
N ALA A 147 -12.54 -0.74 8.25
CA ALA A 147 -12.95 -1.74 9.23
C ALA A 147 -11.76 -2.14 10.13
N GLY A 148 -10.58 -2.32 9.55
CA GLY A 148 -9.34 -2.60 10.30
C GLY A 148 -8.86 -1.39 11.09
N THR A 149 -8.84 -0.20 10.50
CA THR A 149 -8.37 1.01 11.19
C THR A 149 -9.26 1.38 12.37
N ARG A 150 -10.58 1.16 12.28
CA ARG A 150 -11.53 1.34 13.39
C ARG A 150 -11.21 0.45 14.60
N VAL A 151 -10.79 -0.80 14.35
CA VAL A 151 -10.33 -1.71 15.42
C VAL A 151 -9.00 -1.25 16.02
N ILE A 152 -8.03 -0.90 15.16
CA ILE A 152 -6.68 -0.49 15.56
C ILE A 152 -6.76 0.80 16.40
N TYR A 153 -7.29 1.87 15.82
CA TYR A 153 -7.30 3.22 16.39
C TYR A 153 -8.53 3.56 17.22
N GLN A 154 -9.44 2.60 17.43
CA GLN A 154 -10.66 2.79 18.24
C GLN A 154 -11.57 3.90 17.69
N THR A 155 -11.71 3.99 16.37
CA THR A 155 -12.61 4.96 15.74
C THR A 155 -13.92 4.27 15.35
N GLY A 156 -15.08 4.80 15.74
CA GLY A 156 -16.39 4.30 15.30
C GLY A 156 -16.64 2.79 15.50
N SER A 157 -17.56 2.22 14.72
CA SER A 157 -17.88 0.78 14.73
C SER A 157 -17.32 0.06 13.50
N ALA A 158 -16.49 -0.97 13.71
CA ALA A 158 -15.98 -1.79 12.60
C ALA A 158 -17.08 -2.64 11.95
N SER A 159 -18.11 -3.06 12.71
CA SER A 159 -19.18 -3.91 12.18
C SER A 159 -20.01 -3.21 11.11
N GLU A 160 -20.27 -1.90 11.27
CA GLU A 160 -20.96 -1.09 10.25
C GLU A 160 -20.27 -1.14 8.88
N VAL A 161 -18.94 -1.18 8.91
CA VAL A 161 -18.11 -1.22 7.71
C VAL A 161 -18.18 -2.60 7.08
N VAL A 162 -18.06 -3.66 7.89
CA VAL A 162 -18.16 -5.06 7.42
C VAL A 162 -19.53 -5.35 6.81
N ASP A 163 -20.61 -4.94 7.48
CA ASP A 163 -21.99 -5.15 7.02
C ASP A 163 -22.24 -4.48 5.66
N ALA A 164 -21.64 -3.32 5.44
CA ALA A 164 -21.69 -2.62 4.16
C ALA A 164 -20.75 -3.23 3.09
N ALA A 165 -19.66 -3.87 3.50
CA ALA A 165 -18.61 -4.40 2.62
C ALA A 165 -18.93 -5.79 2.07
N LEU A 166 -19.45 -6.71 2.89
CA LEU A 166 -19.72 -8.10 2.51
C LEU A 166 -20.62 -8.22 1.26
N PRO A 167 -21.75 -7.49 1.13
CA PRO A 167 -22.57 -7.54 -0.08
C PRO A 167 -21.85 -7.05 -1.34
N LEU A 168 -20.92 -6.10 -1.18
CA LEU A 168 -20.13 -5.56 -2.29
C LEU A 168 -19.11 -6.56 -2.78
N MET A 169 -18.48 -7.30 -1.88
CA MET A 169 -17.48 -8.32 -2.24
C MET A 169 -18.12 -9.48 -3.00
N GLN A 170 -19.30 -9.91 -2.58
CA GLN A 170 -20.10 -10.88 -3.31
C GLN A 170 -20.44 -10.38 -4.72
N LYS A 171 -20.84 -9.11 -4.85
CA LYS A 171 -21.16 -8.49 -6.15
C LYS A 171 -19.94 -8.32 -7.05
N TRP A 172 -18.78 -8.00 -6.49
CA TRP A 172 -17.55 -7.73 -7.25
C TRP A 172 -16.75 -8.98 -7.59
N GLY A 173 -17.12 -10.14 -7.04
CA GLY A 173 -16.46 -11.41 -7.36
C GLY A 173 -15.04 -11.49 -6.79
N PHE A 174 -14.84 -11.02 -5.57
CA PHE A 174 -13.58 -11.24 -4.85
C PHE A 174 -13.30 -12.74 -4.71
N ASP A 175 -12.01 -13.10 -4.71
CA ASP A 175 -11.56 -14.48 -4.54
C ASP A 175 -11.96 -15.06 -3.17
N GLU A 176 -11.90 -16.39 -3.10
CA GLU A 176 -12.30 -17.16 -1.90
C GLU A 176 -11.49 -16.75 -0.67
N ALA A 177 -10.18 -16.59 -0.81
CA ALA A 177 -9.30 -16.19 0.28
C ALA A 177 -9.67 -14.80 0.86
N THR A 178 -10.02 -13.85 -0.01
CA THR A 178 -10.47 -12.52 0.44
C THR A 178 -11.82 -12.63 1.15
N ARG A 179 -12.73 -13.46 0.64
CA ARG A 179 -14.03 -13.67 1.29
C ARG A 179 -13.89 -14.29 2.67
N GLU A 180 -13.11 -15.37 2.79
CA GLU A 180 -12.82 -16.04 4.05
C GLU A 180 -12.17 -15.08 5.06
N TYR A 181 -11.27 -14.20 4.61
CA TYR A 181 -10.72 -13.16 5.47
C TYR A 181 -11.83 -12.30 6.09
N TRP A 182 -12.77 -11.80 5.29
CA TRP A 182 -13.82 -10.90 5.78
C TRP A 182 -14.84 -11.59 6.66
N GLU A 183 -15.19 -12.84 6.36
CA GLU A 183 -16.09 -13.65 7.19
C GLU A 183 -15.46 -13.93 8.57
N ASN A 184 -14.18 -14.34 8.60
CA ASN A 184 -13.45 -14.55 9.85
C ASN A 184 -13.24 -13.24 10.63
N PHE A 185 -12.98 -12.13 9.93
CA PHE A 185 -12.87 -10.82 10.56
C PHE A 185 -14.20 -10.37 11.18
N ALA A 186 -15.33 -10.64 10.52
CA ALA A 186 -16.66 -10.38 11.05
C ALA A 186 -16.92 -11.15 12.36
N ILE A 187 -16.54 -12.43 12.41
CA ILE A 187 -16.63 -13.26 13.62
C ILE A 187 -15.79 -12.65 14.75
N ALA A 188 -14.55 -12.26 14.45
CA ALA A 188 -13.65 -11.67 15.45
C ALA A 188 -14.17 -10.32 15.99
N ILE A 189 -14.76 -9.48 15.13
CA ILE A 189 -15.41 -8.22 15.53
C ILE A 189 -16.62 -8.47 16.42
N ALA A 190 -17.45 -9.47 16.09
CA ALA A 190 -18.65 -9.80 16.84
C ALA A 190 -18.34 -10.34 18.24
N ASP A 191 -17.19 -10.98 18.42
CA ASP A 191 -16.75 -11.50 19.72
C ASP A 191 -16.25 -10.37 20.63
N SER A 192 -15.16 -9.70 20.25
CA SER A 192 -14.66 -8.54 21.00
C SER A 192 -13.59 -7.76 20.24
N ARG A 193 -13.34 -6.50 20.63
CA ARG A 193 -12.23 -5.72 20.07
C ARG A 193 -10.86 -6.39 20.25
N PRO A 194 -10.47 -6.91 21.44
CA PRO A 194 -9.20 -7.62 21.58
C PRO A 194 -9.03 -8.78 20.59
N GLU A 195 -10.13 -9.47 20.29
CA GLU A 195 -10.15 -10.59 19.35
C GLU A 195 -10.00 -10.13 17.90
N ALA A 196 -10.72 -9.09 17.50
CA ALA A 196 -10.51 -8.43 16.22
C ALA A 196 -9.06 -7.93 16.05
N LEU A 197 -8.47 -7.34 17.10
CA LEU A 197 -7.08 -6.86 17.05
C LEU A 197 -6.09 -8.03 16.93
N ARG A 198 -6.32 -9.13 17.65
CA ARG A 198 -5.52 -10.35 17.55
C ARG A 198 -5.57 -10.95 16.14
N PHE A 199 -6.75 -10.95 15.53
CA PHE A 199 -6.94 -11.38 14.14
C PHE A 199 -6.11 -10.51 13.17
N LEU A 200 -6.22 -9.17 13.26
CA LEU A 200 -5.45 -8.25 12.41
C LEU A 200 -3.93 -8.39 12.59
N ARG A 201 -3.45 -8.57 13.83
CA ARG A 201 -2.04 -8.82 14.11
C ARG A 201 -1.56 -10.12 13.46
N SER A 202 -2.35 -11.17 13.56
CA SER A 202 -2.03 -12.48 12.97
C SER A 202 -1.95 -12.40 11.45
N PHE A 203 -2.93 -11.73 10.83
CA PHE A 203 -2.91 -11.51 9.38
C PHE A 203 -1.71 -10.67 8.94
N ARG A 204 -1.39 -9.61 9.70
CA ARG A 204 -0.19 -8.80 9.46
C ARG A 204 1.09 -9.63 9.52
N ALA A 205 1.28 -10.43 10.56
CA ALA A 205 2.47 -11.28 10.69
C ALA A 205 2.62 -12.25 9.51
N VAL A 206 1.52 -12.85 9.05
CA VAL A 206 1.50 -13.70 7.84
C VAL A 206 1.88 -12.89 6.59
N THR A 207 1.33 -11.69 6.44
CA THR A 207 1.62 -10.80 5.30
C THR A 207 3.09 -10.40 5.25
N LEU A 208 3.67 -10.01 6.38
CA LEU A 208 5.08 -9.65 6.47
C LEU A 208 5.98 -10.86 6.20
N THR A 209 5.68 -12.01 6.79
CA THR A 209 6.43 -13.26 6.58
C THR A 209 6.44 -13.67 5.11
N ARG A 210 5.27 -13.64 4.44
CA ARG A 210 5.17 -13.95 3.01
C ARG A 210 5.95 -12.98 2.12
N ALA A 211 6.08 -11.73 2.55
CA ALA A 211 6.86 -10.71 1.86
C ALA A 211 8.37 -10.75 2.20
N GLY A 212 8.80 -11.63 3.11
CA GLY A 212 10.18 -11.67 3.60
C GLY A 212 10.57 -10.43 4.43
N LEU A 213 9.59 -9.77 5.04
CA LEU A 213 9.77 -8.58 5.86
C LEU A 213 9.83 -8.94 7.34
N SER A 214 10.64 -8.20 8.09
CA SER A 214 10.73 -8.37 9.54
C SER A 214 9.48 -7.82 10.22
N ASP A 215 8.89 -8.62 11.11
CA ASP A 215 7.86 -8.13 12.02
C ASP A 215 8.52 -7.34 13.15
N HIS A 216 8.74 -6.06 12.91
CA HIS A 216 8.95 -5.14 14.00
C HIS A 216 7.58 -4.94 14.64
N ALA A 217 7.37 -5.52 15.83
CA ALA A 217 6.16 -5.33 16.60
C ALA A 217 5.84 -3.83 16.58
N ALA A 218 4.64 -3.48 16.09
CA ALA A 218 4.18 -2.09 16.08
C ALA A 218 4.45 -1.54 17.48
N VAL A 219 5.27 -0.49 17.56
CA VAL A 219 5.59 0.21 18.81
C VAL A 219 4.28 0.34 19.58
N GLU A 220 4.26 -0.19 20.80
CA GLU A 220 3.08 -0.28 21.67
C GLU A 220 2.21 0.97 21.52
N GLU A 221 1.08 0.84 20.82
CA GLU A 221 0.06 1.86 20.79
C GLU A 221 -0.52 1.94 22.20
N ALA A 222 0.01 2.89 22.97
CA ALA A 222 -0.40 3.17 24.33
C ALA A 222 -1.88 3.62 24.38
N GLY A 223 -2.67 2.96 25.24
CA GLY A 223 -3.98 3.44 25.70
C GLY A 223 -5.17 2.79 25.05
#